data_AF-A0A7C7QG83-F1
#
_entry.id   AF-A0A7C7QG83-F1
#
_cell.length_a   1.000
_cell.length_b   1.000
_cell.length_c   1.000
_cell.angle_alpha   90.00
_cell.angle_beta   90.00
_cell.angle_gamma   90.00
#
_symmetry.space_group_name_H-M   'P 1'
#
loop_
_entity.id
_entity.type
_entity.pdbx_description
1 polymer ?
#
loop_
_entity_poly.entity_id
_entity_poly.type
_entity_poly.pdbx_seq_one_letter_code
_entity_poly.pdbx_strand_id
1 'polypeptide(L)'
;MSDEIIITLDQLRNMIGLRMVHQGILCQVIEVLEDGPSLVLQSIAEAPTIQPNQHGEATRRAPVTYTIPVLNDEHTELHPSFLALDLAE
;
A
#
# COMPACT_ATOMS: atom_id res chain seq x y z
N MET A 1 -13.38 26.10 -14.12
CA MET A 1 -13.79 25.66 -12.78
C MET A 1 -12.98 24.40 -12.54
N SER A 2 -11.93 24.49 -11.73
CA SER A 2 -11.11 23.33 -11.39
C SER A 2 -11.85 22.57 -10.31
N ASP A 3 -12.27 21.34 -10.61
CA ASP A 3 -12.86 20.44 -9.63
C ASP A 3 -11.69 19.76 -8.92
N GLU A 4 -11.23 20.35 -7.82
CA GLU A 4 -10.18 19.75 -6.99
C GLU A 4 -10.82 18.69 -6.10
N ILE A 5 -10.27 17.48 -6.13
CA ILE A 5 -10.75 16.39 -5.30
C ILE A 5 -10.23 16.62 -3.88
N ILE A 6 -11.14 17.00 -2.97
CA ILE A 6 -10.82 17.15 -1.55
C ILE A 6 -10.93 15.77 -0.87
N ILE A 7 -9.81 15.08 -0.70
CA ILE A 7 -9.70 13.90 0.17
C ILE A 7 -9.10 14.33 1.50
N THR A 8 -9.79 14.01 2.60
CA THR A 8 -9.29 14.34 3.93
C THR A 8 -8.26 13.31 4.38
N LEU A 9 -7.22 13.77 5.08
CA LEU A 9 -6.20 12.88 5.64
C LEU A 9 -6.79 11.85 6.62
N ASP A 10 -7.87 12.21 7.32
CA ASP A 10 -8.61 11.30 8.21
C ASP A 10 -9.21 10.12 7.44
N GLN A 11 -9.84 10.36 6.29
CA GLN A 11 -10.38 9.29 5.43
C GLN A 11 -9.29 8.31 5.00
N LEU A 12 -8.11 8.81 4.61
CA LEU A 12 -6.99 7.95 4.23
C LEU A 12 -6.42 7.20 5.43
N ARG A 13 -6.33 7.84 6.60
CA ARG A 13 -5.86 7.19 7.84
C ARG A 13 -6.79 6.07 8.28
N ASN A 14 -8.09 6.19 8.03
CA ASN A 14 -9.05 5.11 8.26
C ASN A 14 -8.81 3.89 7.34
N MET A 15 -8.00 4.01 6.29
CA MET A 15 -7.57 2.89 5.46
C MET A 15 -6.41 2.09 6.07
N ILE A 16 -5.70 2.63 7.07
CA ILE A 16 -4.60 1.93 7.73
C ILE A 16 -5.14 0.64 8.37
N GLY A 17 -4.46 -0.46 8.10
CA GLY A 17 -4.85 -1.80 8.54
C GLY A 17 -5.73 -2.56 7.54
N LEU A 18 -6.31 -1.89 6.54
CA LEU A 18 -7.06 -2.56 5.47
C LEU A 18 -6.14 -3.43 4.62
N ARG A 19 -6.68 -4.55 4.15
CA ARG A 19 -5.99 -5.47 3.24
C ARG A 19 -6.41 -5.18 1.81
N MET A 20 -5.45 -5.11 0.92
CA MET A 20 -5.67 -4.80 -0.49
C MET A 20 -4.77 -5.66 -1.36
N VAL A 21 -5.23 -6.00 -2.56
CA VAL A 21 -4.43 -6.66 -3.57
C VAL A 21 -3.79 -5.60 -4.47
N HIS A 22 -2.47 -5.58 -4.53
CA HIS A 22 -1.70 -4.72 -5.43
C HIS A 22 -0.91 -5.60 -6.40
N GLN A 23 -1.19 -5.49 -7.70
CA GLN A 23 -0.54 -6.31 -8.75
C GLN A 23 -0.60 -7.82 -8.48
N GLY A 24 -1.71 -8.31 -7.90
CA GLY A 24 -1.88 -9.71 -7.53
C GLY A 24 -1.20 -10.13 -6.21
N ILE A 25 -0.58 -9.19 -5.49
CA ILE A 25 0.06 -9.43 -4.19
C ILE A 25 -0.87 -8.93 -3.08
N LEU A 26 -1.18 -9.79 -2.11
CA LEU A 26 -1.91 -9.38 -0.93
C LEU A 26 -1.02 -8.48 -0.06
N CYS A 27 -1.52 -7.28 0.23
CA CYS A 27 -0.84 -6.26 1.00
C CYS A 27 -1.76 -5.72 2.11
N GLN A 28 -1.16 -5.03 3.08
CA GLN A 28 -1.88 -4.26 4.09
C GLN A 28 -1.44 -2.80 4.04
N VAL A 29 -2.36 -1.86 4.18
CA VAL A 29 -2.04 -0.45 4.36
C VAL A 29 -1.41 -0.25 5.74
N ILE A 30 -0.20 0.29 5.80
CA ILE A 30 0.55 0.49 7.06
C ILE A 30 0.75 1.96 7.43
N GLU A 31 0.70 2.86 6.45
CA GLU A 31 0.96 4.28 6.64
C GLU A 31 0.31 5.13 5.53
N VAL A 32 0.09 6.41 5.82
CA VAL A 32 -0.39 7.41 4.86
C VAL A 32 0.60 8.57 4.86
N LEU A 33 1.09 8.94 3.69
CA LEU A 33 1.95 10.11 3.50
C LEU A 33 1.08 11.33 3.18
N GLU A 34 1.36 12.45 3.84
CA GLU A 34 0.59 13.70 3.76
C GLU A 34 1.04 14.66 2.64
N ASP A 35 2.32 14.60 2.25
CA ASP A 35 2.87 15.37 1.14
C ASP A 35 2.62 14.60 -0.16
N GLY A 36 1.53 14.95 -0.86
CA GLY A 36 0.97 14.16 -1.97
C GLY A 36 0.31 12.88 -1.43
N PRO A 37 -1.01 12.89 -1.16
CA PRO A 37 -1.67 11.84 -0.39
C PRO A 37 -1.36 10.47 -1.00
N SER A 38 -0.63 9.65 -0.25
CA SER A 38 -0.16 8.33 -0.71
C SER A 38 -0.36 7.27 0.35
N LEU A 39 -0.75 6.06 -0.05
CA LEU A 39 -0.83 4.90 0.82
C LEU A 39 0.47 4.11 0.76
N VAL A 40 1.01 3.76 1.92
CA VAL A 40 2.10 2.79 2.01
C VAL A 40 1.50 1.42 2.28
N LEU A 41 1.67 0.51 1.33
CA LEU A 41 1.27 -0.87 1.43
C LEU A 41 2.48 -1.72 1.84
N GLN A 42 2.24 -2.74 2.65
CA GLN A 42 3.23 -3.77 2.98
C GLN A 42 2.73 -5.11 2.46
N SER A 43 3.56 -5.84 1.71
CA SER A 43 3.25 -7.20 1.27
C SER A 43 3.03 -8.10 2.48
N ILE A 44 1.87 -8.75 2.54
CA ILE A 44 1.64 -9.86 3.45
C ILE A 44 2.30 -11.05 2.79
N ALA A 45 3.54 -11.34 3.16
CA ALA A 45 4.19 -12.56 2.72
C ALA A 45 3.35 -13.75 3.19
N GLU A 46 2.71 -14.46 2.26
CA GLU A 46 2.30 -15.83 2.52
C GLU A 46 3.57 -16.58 2.90
N ALA A 47 3.69 -16.94 4.18
CA ALA A 47 4.92 -17.42 4.77
C ALA A 47 5.57 -18.47 3.84
N PRO A 48 6.75 -18.19 3.24
CA PRO A 48 7.51 -19.29 2.68
C PRO A 48 7.86 -20.15 3.89
N THR A 49 7.39 -21.39 3.86
CA THR A 49 7.68 -22.42 4.85
C THR A 49 9.18 -22.34 5.14
N ILE A 50 9.54 -21.80 6.29
CA ILE A 50 10.94 -21.66 6.69
C ILE A 50 11.44 -23.09 6.91
N GLN A 51 12.03 -23.65 5.87
CA GLN A 51 12.88 -24.82 5.97
C GLN A 51 14.21 -24.30 6.53
N PRO A 52 14.60 -24.71 7.75
CA PRO A 52 15.85 -24.26 8.34
C PRO A 52 17.01 -24.89 7.57
N ASN A 53 17.74 -24.10 6.78
CA ASN A 53 19.08 -24.51 6.36
C ASN A 53 20.05 -24.26 7.53
N GLN A 54 20.76 -25.31 7.94
CA GLN A 54 21.65 -25.39 9.11
C GLN A 54 22.95 -24.54 8.99
N HIS A 55 22.93 -23.48 8.17
CA HIS A 55 24.14 -22.76 7.77
C HIS A 55 24.02 -21.24 7.91
N GLY A 56 23.42 -20.75 9.01
CA GLY A 56 23.72 -19.43 9.57
C GLY A 56 23.58 -18.19 8.67
N GLU A 57 22.81 -18.25 7.59
CA GLU A 57 22.47 -17.06 6.79
C GLU A 57 21.18 -16.46 7.34
N ALA A 58 21.30 -15.29 7.98
CA ALA A 58 20.17 -14.51 8.45
C ALA A 58 19.40 -13.93 7.26
N THR A 59 18.70 -14.78 6.51
CA THR A 59 17.80 -14.38 5.42
C THR A 59 16.47 -13.90 6.00
N ARG A 60 16.52 -12.89 6.87
CA ARG A 60 15.33 -12.14 7.24
C ARG A 60 14.93 -11.30 6.02
N ARG A 61 14.14 -11.88 5.12
CA ARG A 61 13.49 -11.11 4.05
C ARG A 61 12.52 -10.15 4.74
N ALA A 62 12.89 -8.87 4.80
CA ALA A 62 11.95 -7.84 5.24
C ALA A 62 10.76 -7.82 4.28
N PRO A 63 9.53 -7.59 4.78
CA PRO A 63 8.37 -7.45 3.90
C PRO A 63 8.57 -6.27 2.95
N VAL A 64 8.15 -6.44 1.69
CA VAL A 64 8.28 -5.41 0.65
C VAL A 64 7.22 -4.35 0.89
N THR A 65 7.59 -3.07 0.73
CA THR A 65 6.65 -1.95 0.81
C THR A 65 6.45 -1.28 -0.54
N TYR A 66 5.25 -0.74 -0.77
CA TYR A 66 4.86 -0.04 -1.99
C TYR A 66 4.21 1.30 -1.62
N THR A 67 4.60 2.38 -2.27
CA THR A 67 3.97 3.69 -2.11
C THR A 67 3.03 3.94 -3.27
N ILE A 68 1.74 4.09 -2.97
CA ILE A 68 0.67 4.26 -3.95
C ILE A 68 0.09 5.67 -3.81
N PRO A 69 0.37 6.59 -4.75
CA PRO A 69 -0.29 7.90 -4.74
C PRO A 69 -1.80 7.73 -4.93
N VAL A 70 -2.58 8.53 -4.20
CA VAL A 70 -4.05 8.52 -4.25
C VAL A 70 -4.56 9.44 -5.35
N LEU A 71 -3.91 10.59 -5.54
CA LEU A 71 -4.27 11.60 -6.54
C LEU A 71 -3.16 11.77 -7.59
N ASN A 72 -3.52 12.31 -8.75
CA ASN A 72 -2.54 12.84 -9.71
C ASN A 72 -1.84 14.10 -9.16
N ASP A 73 -0.76 14.53 -9.81
CA ASP A 73 0.00 15.72 -9.40
C ASP A 73 -0.88 16.99 -9.33
N GLU A 74 -1.92 17.05 -10.16
CA GLU A 74 -2.86 18.16 -10.26
C GLU A 74 -4.00 18.12 -9.23
N HIS A 75 -4.11 17.05 -8.43
CA HIS A 75 -5.17 16.84 -7.43
C HIS A 75 -6.61 16.90 -7.99
N THR A 76 -6.76 16.65 -9.29
CA THR A 76 -8.03 16.69 -10.02
C THR A 76 -8.64 15.30 -10.21
N GLU A 77 -7.82 14.25 -10.16
CA GLU A 77 -8.24 12.88 -10.44
C GLU A 77 -7.56 11.87 -9.51
N LEU A 78 -8.21 10.73 -9.29
CA LEU A 78 -7.59 9.60 -8.59
C LEU A 78 -6.48 9.00 -9.45
N HIS A 79 -5.34 8.72 -8.82
CA HIS A 79 -4.21 8.12 -9.51
C HIS A 79 -4.55 6.70 -9.98
N PRO A 80 -4.15 6.29 -11.21
CA PRO A 80 -4.46 4.96 -11.74
C PRO A 80 -3.96 3.82 -10.85
N SER A 81 -2.80 3.99 -10.19
CA SER A 81 -2.28 3.00 -9.23
C SER A 81 -3.19 2.78 -8.02
N PHE A 82 -3.90 3.82 -7.57
CA PHE A 82 -4.87 3.71 -6.48
C PHE A 82 -6.15 3.01 -6.96
N LEU A 83 -6.64 3.37 -8.15
CA LEU A 83 -7.79 2.74 -8.79
C LEU A 83 -7.56 1.25 -9.12
N ALA A 84 -6.30 0.85 -9.33
CA ALA A 84 -5.92 -0.53 -9.59
C ALA A 84 -5.82 -1.40 -8.32
N LEU A 85 -6.00 -0.82 -7.13
CA LEU A 85 -6.05 -1.59 -5.89
C LEU A 85 -7.41 -2.28 -5.75
N ASP A 86 -7.37 -3.55 -5.36
CA ASP A 86 -8.57 -4.33 -5.07
C ASP A 86 -8.68 -4.54 -3.55
N LEU A 87 -9.88 -4.43 -2.99
CA LEU A 87 -10.08 -4.64 -1.55
C LEU A 87 -10.11 -6.14 -1.27
N ALA A 88 -9.24 -6.62 -0.38
CA ALA A 88 -9.27 -8.00 0.08
C ALA A 88 -10.17 -8.12 1.31
N GLU A 89 -11.21 -8.96 1.22
CA GLU A 89 -12.15 -9.28 2.32
C GLU A 89 -11.50 -9.99 3.52
#